data_AF-A0A2V5LRB1-F1
#
_entry.id   AF-A0A2V5LRB1-F1
#
_cell.length_a   1.000
_cell.length_b   1.000
_cell.length_c   1.000
_cell.angle_alpha   90.00
_cell.angle_beta   90.00
_cell.angle_gamma   90.00
#
_symmetry.space_group_name_H-M   'P 1'
#
loop_
_entity.id
_entity.type
_entity.pdbx_description
1 polymer ?
#
loop_
_entity_poly.entity_id
_entity_poly.type
_entity_poly.pdbx_seq_one_letter_code
_entity_poly.pdbx_strand_id
1 'polypeptide(L)'
;MQTSRQPTLRSSRVRRWLGHLFREWTIESRRPIAPAFAKPQPATWSDAQITLAWLGHATVLINFFGIKILTDPVLFPRVGIRLPGFTIGPKRLTAPALEFHELPNVDLVLLSHAHFDHLDLRTLRCFDESTRVITARATRDLLKGT
;
A
#
# COMPACT_ATOMS: atom_id res chain seq x y z
N MET A 1 11.15 -26.02 53.84
CA MET A 1 11.35 -26.82 52.61
C MET A 1 10.81 -26.00 51.44
N GLN A 2 11.69 -25.40 50.63
CA GLN A 2 11.32 -24.49 49.53
C GLN A 2 10.69 -25.27 48.37
N THR A 3 9.47 -24.91 47.99
CA THR A 3 8.82 -25.41 46.76
C THR A 3 9.41 -24.69 45.56
N SER A 4 10.25 -25.38 44.78
CA SER A 4 10.75 -24.89 43.50
C SER A 4 9.63 -24.94 42.44
N ARG A 5 9.11 -23.76 42.06
CA ARG A 5 8.22 -23.65 40.90
C ARG A 5 9.05 -23.86 39.63
N GLN A 6 8.90 -25.01 38.98
CA GLN A 6 9.47 -25.24 37.65
C GLN A 6 8.82 -24.30 36.62
N PRO A 7 9.60 -23.60 35.79
CA PRO A 7 9.05 -22.74 34.74
C PRO A 7 8.44 -23.61 33.64
N THR A 8 7.14 -23.43 33.39
CA THR A 8 6.39 -24.17 32.36
C THR A 8 7.01 -23.95 30.97
N LEU A 9 7.40 -25.05 30.30
CA LEU A 9 8.03 -25.11 28.96
C LEU A 9 7.27 -24.35 27.86
N ARG A 10 5.97 -24.11 28.05
CA ARG A 10 5.11 -23.34 27.13
C ARG A 10 5.50 -21.86 27.06
N SER A 11 6.01 -21.29 28.15
CA SER A 11 6.37 -19.87 28.24
C SER A 11 7.68 -19.50 27.52
N SER A 12 8.59 -20.46 27.35
CA SER A 12 9.89 -20.24 26.72
C SER A 12 9.81 -20.24 25.19
N ARG A 13 8.86 -20.98 24.59
CA ARG A 13 8.62 -20.96 23.13
C ARG A 13 7.96 -19.66 22.69
N VAL A 14 6.96 -19.18 23.44
CA VAL A 14 6.25 -17.92 23.13
C VAL A 14 7.19 -16.72 23.24
N ARG A 15 8.00 -16.63 24.30
CA ARG A 15 8.99 -15.54 24.43
C ARG A 15 10.02 -15.53 23.29
N ARG A 16 10.47 -16.70 22.85
CA ARG A 16 11.39 -16.83 21.71
C ARG A 16 10.76 -16.38 20.40
N TRP A 17 9.50 -16.75 20.18
CA TRP A 17 8.74 -16.36 19.00
C TRP A 17 8.44 -14.87 18.97
N LEU A 18 8.03 -14.27 20.10
CA LEU A 18 7.87 -12.81 20.21
C LEU A 18 9.20 -12.07 19.99
N GLY A 19 10.30 -12.58 20.55
CA GLY A 19 11.64 -12.03 20.29
C GLY A 19 12.04 -12.12 18.82
N HIS A 20 11.73 -13.23 18.15
CA HIS A 20 11.93 -13.41 16.71
C HIS A 20 11.11 -12.38 15.91
N LEU A 21 9.81 -12.26 16.18
CA LEU A 21 8.95 -11.27 15.50
C LEU A 21 9.42 -9.83 15.71
N PHE A 22 9.83 -9.49 16.94
CA PHE A 22 10.36 -8.16 17.23
C PHE A 22 11.67 -7.89 16.47
N ARG A 23 12.55 -8.88 16.39
CA ARG A 23 13.79 -8.79 15.60
C ARG A 23 13.49 -8.61 14.11
N GLU A 24 12.63 -9.44 13.52
CA GLU A 24 12.22 -9.32 12.12
C GLU A 24 11.58 -7.96 11.82
N TRP A 25 10.67 -7.51 12.69
CA TRP A 25 10.05 -6.19 12.58
C TRP A 25 11.07 -5.05 12.65
N THR A 26 12.08 -5.17 13.52
CA THR A 26 13.13 -4.16 13.68
C THR A 26 14.02 -4.11 12.44
N ILE A 27 14.44 -5.27 11.92
CA ILE A 27 15.23 -5.38 10.69
C ILE A 27 14.45 -4.77 9.53
N GLU A 28 13.20 -5.18 9.35
CA GLU A 28 12.36 -4.70 8.25
C GLU A 28 12.04 -3.20 8.37
N SER A 29 11.89 -2.68 9.59
CA SER A 29 11.68 -1.25 9.82
C SER A 29 12.88 -0.41 9.45
N ARG A 30 14.09 -0.89 9.73
CA ARG A 30 15.35 -0.20 9.43
C ARG A 30 15.80 -0.37 7.98
N ARG A 31 15.31 -1.37 7.25
CA ARG A 31 15.61 -1.58 5.83
C ARG A 31 15.24 -0.34 4.99
N PRO A 32 16.15 0.27 4.23
CA PRO A 32 15.80 1.39 3.36
C PRO A 32 14.85 0.94 2.23
N ILE A 33 14.07 1.89 1.71
CA ILE A 33 13.27 1.68 0.50
C ILE A 33 14.12 2.14 -0.68
N ALA A 34 14.33 1.27 -1.66
CA ALA A 34 15.07 1.62 -2.87
C ALA A 34 14.31 2.67 -3.68
N PRO A 35 14.98 3.60 -4.37
CA PRO A 35 14.30 4.55 -5.26
C PRO A 35 13.60 3.82 -6.41
N ALA A 36 12.57 4.43 -6.98
CA ALA A 36 11.92 3.91 -8.17
C ALA A 36 12.91 3.82 -9.35
N PHE A 37 12.75 2.80 -10.19
CA PHE A 37 13.63 2.57 -11.34
C PHE A 37 13.55 3.69 -12.38
N ALA A 38 12.35 4.20 -12.61
CA ALA A 38 12.08 5.31 -13.52
C ALA A 38 10.98 6.19 -12.93
N LYS A 39 11.01 7.48 -13.26
CA LYS A 39 10.00 8.45 -12.85
C LYS A 39 9.28 8.99 -14.09
N PRO A 40 7.99 8.66 -14.30
CA PRO A 40 7.24 9.18 -15.44
C PRO A 40 6.95 10.67 -15.29
N GLN A 41 6.59 11.33 -16.40
CA GLN A 41 6.19 12.74 -16.42
C GLN A 41 4.79 12.87 -17.05
N PRO A 42 3.71 12.60 -16.30
CA PRO A 42 2.35 12.58 -16.87
C PRO A 42 1.91 13.91 -17.50
N ALA A 43 2.48 15.03 -17.05
CA ALA A 43 2.21 16.36 -17.60
C ALA A 43 2.66 16.53 -19.07
N THR A 44 3.53 15.67 -19.59
CA THR A 44 4.00 15.73 -20.99
C THR A 44 3.23 14.79 -21.91
N TRP A 45 2.26 14.04 -21.39
CA TRP A 45 1.52 13.06 -22.17
C TRP A 45 0.48 13.74 -23.07
N SER A 46 0.36 13.22 -24.29
CA SER A 46 -0.68 13.66 -25.24
C SER A 46 -2.00 12.96 -24.93
N ASP A 47 -3.08 13.73 -24.86
CA ASP A 47 -4.45 13.20 -24.74
C ASP A 47 -4.99 12.64 -26.06
N ALA A 48 -4.22 12.72 -27.15
CA ALA A 48 -4.54 12.07 -28.43
C ALA A 48 -4.01 10.63 -28.53
N GLN A 49 -3.38 10.10 -27.47
CA GLN A 49 -2.76 8.77 -27.45
C GLN A 49 -3.05 8.07 -26.13
N ILE A 50 -2.88 6.74 -26.13
CA ILE A 50 -2.86 5.96 -24.90
C ILE A 50 -1.42 5.94 -24.38
N THR A 51 -1.21 6.42 -23.15
CA THR A 51 0.08 6.36 -22.46
C THR A 51 -0.08 5.70 -21.11
N LEU A 52 0.93 4.92 -20.69
CA LEU A 52 0.90 4.19 -19.42
C LEU A 52 2.25 4.34 -18.72
N ALA A 53 2.22 4.39 -17.40
CA ALA A 53 3.40 4.26 -16.57
C ALA A 53 3.14 3.33 -15.38
N TRP A 54 4.07 2.42 -15.15
CA TRP A 54 4.06 1.57 -13.97
C TRP A 54 4.62 2.33 -12.77
N LEU A 55 3.81 2.46 -11.72
CA LEU A 55 4.19 3.15 -10.48
C LEU A 55 4.68 2.19 -9.38
N GLY A 56 4.64 0.88 -9.63
CA GLY A 56 5.09 -0.17 -8.72
C GLY A 56 3.96 -1.06 -8.24
N HIS A 57 4.30 -2.32 -7.91
CA HIS A 57 3.32 -3.39 -7.60
C HIS A 57 2.28 -3.53 -8.72
N ALA A 58 0.99 -3.40 -8.41
CA ALA A 58 -0.13 -3.40 -9.36
C ALA A 58 -0.61 -1.99 -9.73
N THR A 59 0.10 -0.95 -9.29
CA THR A 59 -0.29 0.44 -9.58
C THR A 59 0.24 0.87 -10.94
N VAL A 60 -0.68 1.13 -11.87
CA VAL A 60 -0.42 1.65 -13.22
C VAL A 60 -1.24 2.91 -13.40
N LEU A 61 -0.57 4.00 -13.79
CA LEU A 61 -1.22 5.22 -14.25
C LEU A 61 -1.40 5.13 -15.75
N ILE A 62 -2.63 5.31 -16.21
CA ILE A 62 -3.04 5.19 -17.61
C ILE A 62 -3.67 6.51 -18.00
N ASN A 63 -3.22 7.10 -19.09
CA ASN A 63 -3.95 8.12 -19.82
C ASN A 63 -4.61 7.44 -21.01
N PHE A 64 -5.93 7.38 -20.99
CA PHE A 64 -6.75 6.83 -22.06
C PHE A 64 -7.47 7.98 -22.76
N PHE A 65 -6.81 8.57 -23.75
CA PHE A 65 -7.32 9.70 -24.53
C PHE A 65 -7.82 10.88 -23.65
N GLY A 66 -7.02 11.28 -22.67
CA GLY A 66 -7.36 12.35 -21.71
C GLY A 66 -7.92 11.85 -20.38
N ILE A 67 -8.54 10.67 -20.35
CA ILE A 67 -9.07 10.09 -19.11
C ILE A 67 -7.91 9.47 -18.31
N LYS A 68 -7.66 9.97 -17.11
CA LYS A 68 -6.60 9.48 -16.22
C LYS A 68 -7.16 8.39 -15.31
N ILE A 69 -6.68 7.16 -15.53
CA ILE A 69 -7.07 5.96 -14.81
C ILE A 69 -5.91 5.48 -13.96
N LEU A 70 -6.17 5.11 -12.71
CA LEU A 70 -5.18 4.53 -11.79
C LEU A 70 -5.65 3.15 -11.31
N THR A 71 -4.82 2.13 -11.49
CA THR A 71 -5.14 0.77 -11.01
C THR A 71 -4.58 0.55 -9.61
N ASP A 72 -5.30 -0.21 -8.76
CA ASP A 72 -4.85 -0.75 -7.47
C ASP A 72 -3.84 0.15 -6.73
N PRO A 73 -4.26 1.36 -6.31
CA PRO A 73 -3.34 2.41 -5.93
C PRO A 73 -2.76 2.16 -4.54
N VAL A 74 -1.47 1.83 -4.51
CA VAL A 74 -0.68 1.67 -3.30
C VAL A 74 0.53 2.58 -3.39
N LEU A 75 0.49 3.73 -2.72
CA LEU A 75 1.55 4.75 -2.83
C LEU A 75 2.32 4.97 -1.53
N PHE A 76 1.87 4.39 -0.42
CA PHE A 76 2.54 4.54 0.87
C PHE A 76 3.65 3.50 1.11
N PRO A 77 4.60 3.79 2.02
CA PRO A 77 5.70 2.88 2.33
C PRO A 77 5.31 1.49 2.84
N ARG A 78 4.11 1.34 3.41
CA ARG A 78 3.60 0.11 4.03
C ARG A 78 2.12 -0.07 3.75
N VAL A 79 1.72 -1.32 3.55
CA VAL A 79 0.32 -1.75 3.51
C VAL A 79 -0.01 -2.60 4.72
N GLY A 80 -1.29 -2.72 5.06
CA GLY A 80 -1.77 -3.55 6.16
C GLY A 80 -2.68 -2.82 7.14
N ILE A 81 -2.66 -3.26 8.40
CA ILE A 81 -3.55 -2.76 9.44
C ILE A 81 -3.06 -1.38 9.89
N ARG A 82 -3.94 -0.37 9.75
CA ARG A 82 -3.64 1.00 10.16
C ARG A 82 -3.96 1.21 11.64
N LEU A 83 -2.98 1.73 12.37
CA LEU A 83 -3.10 2.18 13.75
C LEU A 83 -2.78 3.69 13.84
N PRO A 84 -3.13 4.38 14.94
CA PRO A 84 -2.76 5.77 15.13
C PRO A 84 -1.24 5.95 15.01
N GLY A 85 -0.80 6.70 14.00
CA GLY A 85 0.61 7.02 13.76
C GLY A 85 1.44 5.98 12.99
N PHE A 86 0.95 4.77 12.71
CA PHE A 86 1.71 3.77 11.94
C PHE A 86 0.85 2.68 11.28
N THR A 87 1.46 1.94 10.34
CA THR A 87 0.85 0.79 9.66
C THR A 87 1.61 -0.49 10.02
N ILE A 88 0.89 -1.51 10.46
CA ILE A 88 1.42 -2.87 10.65
C ILE A 88 1.21 -3.67 9.38
N GLY A 89 2.32 -4.05 8.76
CA GLY A 89 2.32 -4.94 7.59
C GLY A 89 3.58 -4.75 6.75
N PRO A 90 3.61 -5.36 5.56
CA PRO A 90 4.80 -5.38 4.72
C PRO A 90 5.18 -3.97 4.27
N LYS A 91 6.50 -3.72 4.25
CA LYS A 91 7.10 -2.49 3.76
C LYS A 91 7.56 -2.68 2.32
N ARG A 92 7.36 -1.67 1.48
CA ARG A 92 7.79 -1.72 0.08
C ARG A 92 9.29 -1.96 -0.02
N LEU A 93 9.70 -2.74 -1.02
CA LEU A 93 11.11 -2.86 -1.39
C LEU A 93 11.58 -1.61 -2.14
N THR A 94 10.73 -1.12 -3.05
CA THR A 94 10.98 0.01 -3.95
C THR A 94 9.89 1.07 -3.78
N ALA A 95 10.29 2.33 -3.76
CA ALA A 95 9.39 3.49 -3.68
C ALA A 95 8.45 3.50 -4.90
N PRO A 96 7.24 4.09 -4.78
CA PRO A 96 6.43 4.31 -5.96
C PRO A 96 7.15 5.25 -6.94
N ALA A 97 6.88 5.10 -8.24
CA ALA A 97 7.47 5.98 -9.25
C ALA A 97 6.97 7.42 -9.13
N LEU A 98 5.79 7.62 -8.54
CA LEU A 98 5.20 8.91 -8.19
C LEU A 98 4.60 8.82 -6.78
N GLU A 99 4.81 9.85 -5.98
CA GLU A 99 4.03 10.06 -4.76
C GLU A 99 2.63 10.59 -5.10
N PHE A 100 1.70 10.56 -4.12
CA PHE A 100 0.31 10.97 -4.36
C PHE A 100 0.20 12.40 -4.90
N HIS A 101 0.98 13.34 -4.35
CA HIS A 101 0.96 14.75 -4.78
C HIS A 101 1.56 14.99 -6.17
N GLU A 102 2.24 13.98 -6.73
CA GLU A 102 2.83 14.04 -8.07
C GLU A 102 1.93 13.43 -9.13
N LEU A 103 0.80 12.83 -8.72
CA LEU A 103 -0.19 12.32 -9.66
C LEU A 103 -0.90 13.49 -10.37
N PRO A 104 -1.27 13.32 -11.66
CA PRO A 104 -2.26 14.19 -12.26
C PRO A 104 -3.62 14.01 -11.57
N ASN A 105 -4.59 14.86 -11.89
CA ASN A 105 -5.98 14.62 -11.48
C ASN A 105 -6.43 13.27 -12.05
N VAL A 106 -6.81 12.34 -11.16
CA VAL A 106 -7.25 11.00 -11.53
C VAL A 106 -8.77 10.98 -11.63
N ASP A 107 -9.29 10.66 -12.80
CA ASP A 107 -10.72 10.57 -13.05
C ASP A 107 -11.31 9.25 -12.52
N LEU A 108 -10.53 8.17 -12.64
CA LEU A 108 -11.00 6.81 -12.37
C LEU A 108 -9.95 5.97 -11.64
N VAL A 109 -10.35 5.36 -10.53
CA VAL A 109 -9.60 4.31 -9.85
C VAL A 109 -10.24 2.95 -10.13
N LEU A 110 -9.43 1.98 -10.54
CA LEU A 110 -9.84 0.60 -10.73
C LEU A 110 -9.24 -0.29 -9.63
N LEU A 111 -10.11 -0.94 -8.87
CA LEU A 111 -9.74 -1.89 -7.82
C LEU A 111 -10.06 -3.31 -8.27
N SER A 112 -9.03 -4.15 -8.40
CA SER A 112 -9.16 -5.53 -8.84
C SER A 112 -9.79 -6.43 -7.78
N HIS A 113 -9.34 -6.31 -6.53
CA HIS A 113 -9.84 -7.08 -5.38
C HIS A 113 -9.47 -6.43 -4.04
N ALA A 114 -9.92 -7.00 -2.92
CA ALA A 114 -9.80 -6.42 -1.58
C ALA A 114 -8.67 -7.05 -0.73
N HIS A 115 -7.45 -7.09 -1.25
CA HIS A 115 -6.24 -7.36 -0.45
C HIS A 115 -5.48 -6.07 -0.15
N PHE A 116 -4.75 -6.01 0.95
CA PHE A 116 -4.06 -4.78 1.40
C PHE A 116 -3.06 -4.21 0.39
N ASP A 117 -2.47 -5.05 -0.44
CA ASP A 117 -1.56 -4.68 -1.51
C ASP A 117 -2.25 -4.23 -2.80
N HIS A 118 -3.58 -4.28 -2.87
CA HIS A 118 -4.38 -3.76 -3.99
C HIS A 118 -5.42 -2.70 -3.56
N LEU A 119 -5.85 -2.75 -2.29
CA LEU A 119 -6.85 -1.89 -1.67
C LEU A 119 -6.23 -1.13 -0.48
N ASP A 120 -5.37 -0.15 -0.77
CA ASP A 120 -4.81 0.72 0.25
C ASP A 120 -5.78 1.88 0.57
N LEU A 121 -6.57 1.69 1.63
CA LEU A 121 -7.49 2.72 2.14
C LEU A 121 -6.79 4.04 2.48
N ARG A 122 -5.48 4.02 2.79
CA ARG A 122 -4.74 5.26 3.04
C ARG A 122 -4.54 6.06 1.76
N THR A 123 -4.20 5.42 0.65
CA THR A 123 -4.12 6.06 -0.66
C THR A 123 -5.51 6.49 -1.15
N LEU A 124 -6.53 5.65 -0.98
CA LEU A 124 -7.89 5.96 -1.46
C LEU A 124 -8.48 7.22 -0.80
N ARG A 125 -8.24 7.43 0.51
CA ARG A 125 -8.70 8.63 1.25
C ARG A 125 -8.02 9.93 0.85
N CYS A 126 -7.00 9.88 0.00
CA CYS A 126 -6.34 11.09 -0.50
C CYS A 126 -7.06 11.68 -1.72
N PHE A 127 -7.90 10.89 -2.40
CA PHE A 127 -8.71 11.38 -3.51
C PHE A 127 -9.92 12.17 -3.00
N ASP A 128 -10.41 13.08 -3.82
CA ASP A 128 -11.64 13.82 -3.56
C ASP A 128 -12.86 13.16 -4.24
N GLU A 129 -14.03 13.78 -4.11
CA GLU A 129 -15.30 13.25 -4.64
C GLU A 129 -15.38 13.24 -6.18
N SER A 130 -14.46 13.92 -6.88
CA SER A 130 -14.42 13.95 -8.34
C SER A 130 -13.89 12.63 -8.92
N THR A 131 -13.03 11.92 -8.18
CA THR A 131 -12.47 10.64 -8.60
C THR A 131 -13.50 9.52 -8.46
N ARG A 132 -13.85 8.87 -9.57
CA ARG A 132 -14.71 7.67 -9.56
C ARG A 132 -13.90 6.46 -9.12
N VAL A 133 -14.46 5.61 -8.27
CA VAL A 133 -13.87 4.30 -7.92
C VAL A 133 -14.74 3.17 -8.47
N ILE A 134 -14.17 2.28 -9.26
CA ILE A 134 -14.77 1.00 -9.67
C ILE A 134 -14.08 -0.11 -8.89
N THR A 135 -14.88 -0.98 -8.26
CA THR A 135 -14.41 -2.10 -7.45
C THR A 135 -15.28 -3.33 -7.68
N ALA A 136 -14.86 -4.48 -7.18
CA ALA A 136 -15.65 -5.71 -7.25
C ALA A 136 -17.00 -5.53 -6.53
N ARG A 137 -18.05 -6.20 -7.02
CA ARG A 137 -19.44 -6.03 -6.54
C ARG A 137 -19.59 -6.11 -5.02
N ALA A 138 -18.87 -7.04 -4.40
CA ALA A 138 -18.98 -7.36 -2.97
C ALA A 138 -17.90 -6.67 -2.10
N THR A 139 -17.23 -5.63 -2.61
CA THR A 139 -16.18 -4.90 -1.87
C THR A 139 -16.48 -3.41 -1.71
N ARG A 140 -17.63 -2.94 -2.21
CA ARG A 140 -18.04 -1.52 -2.14
C ARG A 140 -18.15 -1.00 -0.72
N ASP A 141 -18.55 -1.84 0.23
CA ASP A 141 -18.70 -1.48 1.64
C ASP A 141 -17.38 -1.11 2.32
N LEU A 142 -16.25 -1.60 1.81
CA LEU A 142 -14.91 -1.24 2.28
C LEU A 142 -14.50 0.21 1.91
N LEU A 143 -15.21 0.81 0.94
CA LEU A 143 -15.00 2.19 0.49
C LEU A 143 -15.90 3.19 1.24
N LYS A 144 -16.67 2.75 2.25
CA LYS A 144 -17.47 3.69 3.04
C LYS A 144 -16.56 4.61 3.85
N GLY A 145 -16.66 5.91 3.59
CA GLY A 145 -15.82 6.93 4.25
C GLY A 145 -14.39 6.99 3.74
N THR A 146 -14.14 6.48 2.52
CA THR A 146 -13.01 6.92 1.70
C THR A 146 -13.41 8.12 0.88
#